data_AF-A0A0Q8YRH1-F1
#
_entry.id   AF-A0A0Q8YRH1-F1
#
_cell.length_a   1.000
_cell.length_b   1.000
_cell.length_c   1.000
_cell.angle_alpha   90.00
_cell.angle_beta   90.00
_cell.angle_gamma   90.00
#
_symmetry.space_group_name_H-M   'P 1'
#
loop_
_entity.id
_entity.type
_entity.pdbx_description
1 polymer ?
#
loop_
_entity_poly.entity_id
_entity_poly.type
_entity_poly.pdbx_seq_one_letter_code
_entity_poly.pdbx_strand_id
1 'polypeptide(L)'
;MNRAAREAAVRQMMERTAPPLPAELYPDVVRRGSRLLRRRTLALRLMWLLLLAAAVAFVVWAAVVEPWVEPPSQTTPPLTGW
;
A
#
# COMPACT_ATOMS: atom_id res chain seq x y z
N MET A 1 37.21 14.60 14.62
CA MET A 1 37.61 13.92 13.36
C MET A 1 37.24 14.85 12.20
N ASN A 2 38.24 15.32 11.45
CA ASN A 2 38.07 16.43 10.50
C ASN A 2 37.44 15.95 9.17
N ARG A 3 36.63 16.79 8.51
CA ARG A 3 35.88 16.43 7.28
C ARG A 3 36.80 15.98 6.15
N ALA A 4 37.95 16.64 6.01
CA ALA A 4 38.98 16.30 5.05
C ALA A 4 39.56 14.89 5.23
N ALA A 5 39.69 14.41 6.48
CA ALA A 5 40.18 13.06 6.76
C ALA A 5 39.15 11.98 6.35
N ARG A 6 37.85 12.28 6.49
CA ARG A 6 36.78 11.40 5.99
C ARG A 6 36.78 11.34 4.46
N GLU A 7 36.94 12.47 3.78
CA GLU A 7 36.97 12.52 2.32
C GLU A 7 38.19 11.77 1.75
N ALA A 8 39.36 11.91 2.38
CA ALA A 8 40.55 11.14 2.00
C ALA A 8 40.35 9.62 2.18
N ALA A 9 39.74 9.20 3.30
CA ALA A 9 39.46 7.79 3.55
C ALA A 9 38.45 7.20 2.54
N VAL A 10 37.41 7.96 2.18
CA VAL A 10 36.42 7.53 1.16
C VAL A 10 37.08 7.43 -0.22
N ARG A 11 37.90 8.42 -0.60
CA ARG A 11 38.60 8.42 -1.89
C ARG A 11 39.57 7.23 -1.99
N GLN A 12 40.29 6.91 -0.92
CA GLN A 12 41.15 5.74 -0.83
C GLN A 12 40.36 4.39 -0.90
N MET A 13 39.17 4.33 -0.32
CA MET A 13 38.30 3.16 -0.45
C MET A 13 37.73 3.00 -1.86
N MET A 14 37.43 4.10 -2.56
CA MET A 14 36.95 4.08 -3.95
C MET A 14 38.07 3.80 -4.97
N GLU A 15 39.30 4.24 -4.70
CA GLU A 15 40.48 3.94 -5.51
C GLU A 15 40.93 2.49 -5.38
N ARG A 16 40.55 1.80 -4.28
CA ARG A 16 40.69 0.34 -4.20
C ARG A 16 39.73 -0.32 -5.18
N THR A 17 40.29 -0.95 -6.21
CA THR A 17 39.57 -1.83 -7.13
C THR A 17 38.67 -2.78 -6.36
N ALA A 18 37.36 -2.71 -6.64
CA ALA A 18 36.39 -3.61 -6.01
C ALA A 18 36.81 -5.07 -6.31
N PRO A 19 36.88 -5.95 -5.29
CA PRO A 19 37.17 -7.36 -5.51
C PRO A 19 36.18 -7.93 -6.52
N PRO A 20 36.61 -8.76 -7.48
CA PRO A 20 35.70 -9.39 -8.43
C PRO A 20 34.67 -10.21 -7.65
N LEU A 21 33.44 -9.74 -7.65
CA LEU A 21 32.33 -10.43 -7.00
C LEU A 21 31.97 -11.66 -7.85
N PRO A 22 31.87 -12.87 -7.27
CA PRO A 22 31.39 -14.05 -7.96
C PRO A 22 30.05 -13.79 -8.64
N ALA A 23 29.96 -14.06 -9.94
CA ALA A 23 28.78 -13.79 -10.77
C ALA A 23 27.53 -14.55 -10.28
N GLU A 24 27.69 -15.66 -9.56
CA GLU A 24 26.57 -16.43 -9.01
C GLU A 24 25.93 -15.83 -7.75
N LEU A 25 26.55 -14.84 -7.08
CA LEU A 25 25.98 -14.24 -5.86
C LEU A 25 24.73 -13.41 -6.15
N TYR A 26 24.70 -12.69 -7.27
CA TYR A 26 23.58 -11.84 -7.65
C TYR A 26 22.27 -12.63 -7.86
N PRO A 27 22.23 -13.72 -8.66
CA PRO A 27 21.01 -14.50 -8.85
C PRO A 27 20.55 -15.21 -7.56
N ASP A 28 21.46 -15.64 -6.69
CA ASP A 28 21.12 -16.31 -5.43
C ASP A 28 20.49 -15.38 -4.39
N VAL A 29 20.99 -14.14 -4.29
CA VAL A 29 20.43 -13.11 -3.40
C VAL A 29 19.07 -12.63 -3.92
N VAL A 30 18.92 -12.43 -5.22
CA VAL A 30 17.63 -12.09 -5.85
C VAL A 30 16.61 -13.23 -5.65
N ARG A 31 17.04 -14.48 -5.74
CA ARG A 31 16.18 -15.65 -5.50
C ARG A 31 15.69 -15.71 -4.05
N ARG A 32 16.54 -15.41 -3.05
CA ARG A 32 16.12 -15.31 -1.63
C ARG A 32 15.26 -14.09 -1.33
N GLY A 33 15.59 -12.92 -1.88
CA GLY A 33 14.85 -11.67 -1.66
C GLY A 33 13.46 -11.63 -2.29
N SER A 34 13.26 -12.39 -3.38
CA SER A 34 11.99 -12.43 -4.11
C SER A 34 10.80 -12.90 -3.27
N ARG A 35 11.02 -13.80 -2.30
CA ARG A 35 9.95 -14.31 -1.43
C ARG A 35 9.43 -13.25 -0.48
N LEU A 36 10.31 -12.41 0.06
CA LEU A 36 9.95 -11.32 0.97
C LEU A 36 9.23 -10.19 0.22
N LEU A 37 9.70 -9.86 -0.99
CA LEU A 37 9.07 -8.89 -1.90
C LEU A 37 7.69 -9.36 -2.37
N ARG A 38 7.54 -10.65 -2.72
CA ARG A 38 6.25 -11.24 -3.10
C ARG A 38 5.24 -11.23 -1.97
N ARG A 39 5.66 -11.53 -0.73
CA ARG A 39 4.77 -11.42 0.45
C ARG A 39 4.26 -9.99 0.64
N ARG A 40 5.14 -9.00 0.47
CA ARG A 40 4.77 -7.59 0.63
C ARG A 40 3.82 -7.12 -0.48
N THR A 41 4.06 -7.53 -1.73
CA THR A 41 3.13 -7.23 -2.84
C THR A 41 1.80 -7.96 -2.70
N LEU A 42 1.79 -9.22 -2.26
CA LEU A 42 0.56 -9.96 -1.96
C LEU A 42 -0.20 -9.31 -0.80
N ALA A 43 0.46 -8.94 0.29
CA ALA A 43 -0.17 -8.27 1.42
C ALA A 43 -0.77 -6.92 1.01
N LEU A 44 -0.06 -6.11 0.23
CA LEU A 44 -0.58 -4.84 -0.29
C LEU A 44 -1.75 -5.05 -1.26
N ARG A 45 -1.69 -6.07 -2.13
CA ARG A 45 -2.81 -6.41 -3.02
C ARG A 45 -4.02 -6.91 -2.23
N LEU A 46 -3.83 -7.78 -1.25
CA LEU A 46 -4.90 -8.26 -0.38
C LEU A 46 -5.51 -7.12 0.42
N MET A 47 -4.69 -6.22 0.96
CA MET A 47 -5.15 -5.02 1.65
C MET A 47 -6.00 -4.14 0.70
N TRP A 48 -5.54 -3.90 -0.52
CA TRP A 48 -6.30 -3.15 -1.52
C TRP A 48 -7.61 -3.84 -1.91
N LEU A 49 -7.60 -5.16 -2.10
CA LEU A 49 -8.80 -5.94 -2.38
C LEU A 49 -9.80 -5.88 -1.22
N LEU A 50 -9.32 -5.98 0.02
CA LEU A 50 -10.16 -5.85 1.22
C LEU A 50 -10.74 -4.44 1.35
N LEU A 51 -9.94 -3.40 1.10
CA LEU A 51 -10.42 -2.01 1.08
C LEU A 51 -11.47 -1.79 0.00
N LEU A 52 -11.26 -2.32 -1.20
CA LEU A 52 -12.22 -2.23 -2.29
C LEU A 52 -13.52 -2.99 -1.96
N ALA A 53 -13.42 -4.20 -1.40
CA ALA A 53 -14.58 -4.96 -0.95
C ALA A 53 -15.36 -4.22 0.15
N ALA A 54 -14.67 -3.62 1.12
CA ALA A 54 -15.29 -2.83 2.17
C ALA A 54 -15.98 -1.58 1.60
N ALA A 55 -15.35 -0.88 0.65
CA ALA A 55 -15.95 0.26 -0.03
C ALA A 55 -17.22 -0.14 -0.80
N VAL A 56 -17.18 -1.24 -1.55
CA VAL A 56 -18.36 -1.76 -2.26
C VAL A 56 -19.47 -2.14 -1.27
N ALA A 57 -19.16 -2.86 -0.20
CA ALA A 57 -20.13 -3.22 0.82
C ALA A 57 -20.77 -1.98 1.47
N PHE A 58 -19.97 -0.94 1.75
CA PHE A 58 -20.46 0.33 2.27
C PHE A 58 -21.39 1.03 1.29
N VAL A 59 -21.02 1.11 -0.01
CA VAL A 59 -21.86 1.71 -1.04
C VAL A 59 -23.18 0.96 -1.19
N VAL A 60 -23.14 -0.38 -1.22
CA VAL A 60 -24.35 -1.22 -1.31
C VAL A 60 -25.23 -0.99 -0.09
N TRP A 61 -24.66 -1.02 1.12
CA TRP A 61 -25.39 -0.74 2.35
C TRP A 61 -26.06 0.64 2.29
N ALA A 62 -25.32 1.67 1.88
CA ALA A 62 -25.82 3.03 1.86
C ALA A 62 -26.91 3.23 0.78
N ALA A 63 -26.79 2.54 -0.36
CA ALA A 63 -27.83 2.50 -1.38
C ALA A 63 -29.09 1.73 -0.95
N VAL A 64 -28.97 0.72 -0.09
CA VAL A 64 -30.12 -0.06 0.42
C VAL A 64 -30.84 0.68 1.54
N VAL A 65 -30.10 1.30 2.45
CA VAL A 65 -30.66 2.00 3.61
C VAL A 65 -31.11 3.41 3.26
N GLU A 66 -30.59 3.98 2.16
CA GLU A 66 -30.80 5.36 1.72
C GLU A 66 -30.86 6.33 2.93
N PRO A 67 -29.84 6.37 3.81
CA PRO A 67 -29.93 7.06 5.10
C PRO A 67 -30.10 8.58 4.98
N TRP A 68 -29.96 9.12 3.77
CA TRP A 68 -30.18 10.50 3.38
C TRP A 68 -31.62 10.78 2.92
N VAL A 69 -32.49 9.77 2.85
CA VAL A 69 -33.92 9.96 2.60
C VAL A 69 -34.57 10.32 3.93
N GLU A 70 -35.12 11.53 4.00
CA GLU A 70 -35.97 11.97 5.10
C GLU A 70 -37.11 10.95 5.27
N PRO A 71 -37.30 10.35 6.45
CA PRO A 71 -38.45 9.47 6.69
C PRO A 71 -39.72 10.25 6.34
N PRO A 72 -40.67 9.67 5.58
CA PRO A 72 -41.91 10.36 5.25
C PRO A 72 -42.54 10.83 6.55
N SER A 73 -42.61 12.15 6.71
CA SER A 73 -43.12 12.82 7.89
C SER A 73 -44.54 12.30 8.15
N GLN A 74 -44.69 11.46 9.18
CA GLN A 74 -45.97 10.87 9.59
C GLN A 74 -47.01 11.92 10.03
N THR A 75 -46.65 13.20 9.97
CA THR A 75 -47.45 14.35 10.39
C THR A 75 -48.10 15.11 9.23
N THR A 76 -48.13 14.56 8.00
CA THR A 76 -49.11 15.04 7.02
C THR A 76 -50.38 14.19 7.19
N PRO A 77 -51.45 14.69 7.82
CA PRO A 77 -52.72 14.00 7.80
C PRO A 77 -53.10 13.73 6.34
N PRO A 78 -53.65 12.55 6.02
CA PRO A 78 -54.01 12.23 4.65
C PRO A 78 -54.97 13.32 4.15
N LEU A 79 -54.57 14.04 3.10
CA LEU A 79 -55.49 14.85 2.31
C LEU A 79 -56.45 13.88 1.63
N THR A 80 -57.50 13.46 2.33
CA THR A 80 -58.69 12.88 1.72
C THR A 80 -59.42 14.00 0.99
N GLY A 81 -58.87 14.40 -0.14
CA GLY A 81 -59.51 15.29 -1.11
C GLY A 81 -60.41 14.46 -2.03
N TRP A 82 -61.58 14.08 -1.50
CA TRP A 82 -62.76 13.70 -2.27
C TRP A 82 -63.95 14.41 -1.63
#